data_AF-A0A150GGF2-F1
#
_entry.id   AF-A0A150GGF2-F1
#
_cell.length_a   1.000
_cell.length_b   1.000
_cell.length_c   1.000
_cell.angle_alpha   90.00
_cell.angle_beta   90.00
_cell.angle_gamma   90.00
#
_symmetry.space_group_name_H-M   'P 1'
#
loop_
_entity.id
_entity.type
_entity.pdbx_description
1 polymer ?
#
loop_
_entity_poly.entity_id
_entity_poly.type
_entity_poly.pdbx_seq_one_letter_code
_entity_poly.pdbx_strand_id
1 'polypeptide(L)'
;MRLPIPHLGLPHPHLDRAALTDARTIKALFAEFVGTMFFQLLAGTVARGPIETAASYAAIMYLTFTLSGGHLNPAVSLAGAGTGHIDIVRGLLYAVMQILGAIVGAVLQRRPHSR
;
A
#
# COMPACT_ATOMS: atom_id res chain seq x y z
N MET A 1 15.32 -41.06 -20.09
CA MET A 1 14.12 -40.70 -19.30
C MET A 1 14.39 -39.35 -18.63
N ARG A 2 13.99 -38.25 -19.25
CA ARG A 2 14.14 -36.89 -18.69
C ARG A 2 12.93 -36.65 -17.78
N LEU A 3 13.16 -36.39 -16.50
CA LEU A 3 12.07 -36.02 -15.60
C LEU A 3 11.52 -34.66 -16.03
N PRO A 4 10.18 -34.51 -16.17
CA PRO A 4 9.57 -33.21 -16.40
C PRO A 4 9.81 -32.35 -15.17
N ILE A 5 10.62 -31.31 -15.33
CA ILE A 5 10.79 -30.25 -14.33
C ILE A 5 9.45 -29.50 -14.31
N PRO A 6 8.73 -29.44 -13.18
CA PRO A 6 7.58 -28.56 -13.06
C PRO A 6 8.09 -27.16 -13.34
N HIS A 7 7.59 -26.58 -14.43
CA HIS A 7 7.84 -25.22 -14.84
C HIS A 7 7.57 -24.40 -13.59
N LEU A 8 8.64 -23.79 -13.06
CA LEU A 8 8.60 -22.84 -11.97
C LEU A 8 7.39 -21.94 -12.24
N GLY A 9 6.31 -22.17 -11.51
CA GLY A 9 5.01 -21.52 -11.69
C GLY A 9 5.10 -20.09 -11.20
N LEU A 10 6.09 -19.35 -11.69
CA LEU A 10 6.20 -17.93 -11.48
C LEU A 10 4.91 -17.36 -12.07
N PRO A 11 4.17 -16.55 -11.31
CA PRO A 11 3.03 -15.85 -11.84
C PRO A 11 3.48 -15.15 -13.10
N HIS A 12 2.93 -15.57 -14.24
CA HIS A 12 3.19 -14.88 -15.49
C HIS A 12 2.61 -13.48 -15.32
N PRO A 13 3.40 -12.41 -15.58
CA PRO A 13 2.92 -11.04 -15.49
C PRO A 13 1.98 -10.80 -16.67
N HIS A 14 0.76 -11.31 -16.55
CA HIS A 14 -0.32 -10.93 -17.44
C HIS A 14 -0.75 -9.55 -16.99
N LEU A 15 -0.08 -8.54 -17.55
CA LEU A 15 -0.51 -7.15 -17.56
C LEU A 15 -1.85 -7.07 -18.30
N ASP A 16 -2.91 -7.53 -17.66
CA ASP A 16 -4.25 -7.34 -18.17
C ASP A 16 -4.62 -5.87 -17.94
N ARG A 17 -4.53 -5.08 -19.01
CA ARG A 17 -4.87 -3.65 -18.96
C ARG A 17 -6.32 -3.43 -18.50
N ALA A 18 -7.20 -4.40 -18.70
CA ALA A 18 -8.55 -4.36 -18.17
C ALA A 18 -8.58 -4.47 -16.64
N ALA A 19 -7.68 -5.25 -16.04
CA ALA A 19 -7.58 -5.38 -14.59
C ALA A 19 -7.07 -4.09 -13.90
N LEU A 20 -6.24 -3.29 -14.59
CA LEU A 20 -5.75 -1.99 -14.09
C LEU A 20 -6.82 -0.90 -14.12
N THR A 21 -7.81 -1.03 -15.00
CA THR A 21 -8.92 -0.09 -15.15
C THR A 21 -10.20 -0.54 -14.44
N ASP A 22 -10.19 -1.72 -13.82
CA ASP A 22 -11.30 -2.21 -13.00
C ASP A 22 -11.57 -1.25 -11.83
N ALA A 23 -12.85 -0.97 -11.60
CA ALA A 23 -13.29 -0.08 -10.54
C ALA A 23 -12.79 -0.53 -9.15
N ARG A 24 -12.61 -1.85 -8.94
CA ARG A 24 -12.02 -2.38 -7.72
C ARG A 24 -10.56 -1.98 -7.55
N THR A 25 -9.76 -2.06 -8.61
CA THR A 25 -8.35 -1.65 -8.59
C THR A 25 -8.23 -0.16 -8.31
N ILE A 26 -9.05 0.67 -8.97
CA ILE A 26 -9.05 2.12 -8.74
C ILE A 26 -9.42 2.44 -7.28
N LYS A 27 -10.48 1.80 -6.74
CA LYS A 27 -10.87 1.96 -5.33
C LYS A 27 -9.75 1.54 -4.38
N ALA A 28 -9.06 0.44 -4.69
CA ALA A 28 -7.95 -0.04 -3.88
C ALA A 28 -6.76 0.93 -3.90
N LEU A 29 -6.38 1.45 -5.08
CA LEU A 29 -5.31 2.44 -5.22
C LEU A 29 -5.63 3.73 -4.46
N PHE A 30 -6.88 4.19 -4.55
CA PHE A 30 -7.34 5.35 -3.79
C PHE A 30 -7.30 5.10 -2.28
N ALA A 31 -7.70 3.91 -1.83
CA ALA A 31 -7.64 3.53 -0.42
C ALA A 31 -6.21 3.49 0.12
N GLU A 32 -5.25 2.96 -0.64
CA GLU A 32 -3.83 2.95 -0.26
C GLU A 32 -3.24 4.36 -0.19
N PHE A 33 -3.58 5.24 -1.14
CA PHE A 33 -3.17 6.65 -1.09
C PHE A 33 -3.75 7.38 0.13
N VAL A 34 -5.08 7.34 0.30
CA VAL A 34 -5.77 8.05 1.38
C VAL A 34 -5.39 7.49 2.74
N GLY A 35 -5.32 6.17 2.87
CA GLY A 35 -4.94 5.50 4.10
C GLY A 35 -3.53 5.87 4.54
N THR A 36 -2.53 5.80 3.65
CA THR A 36 -1.16 6.20 4.00
C THR A 36 -1.03 7.71 4.25
N MET A 37 -1.80 8.55 3.56
CA MET A 37 -1.88 9.98 3.85
C MET A 37 -2.36 10.26 5.28
N PHE A 38 -3.47 9.66 5.70
CA PHE A 38 -3.97 9.81 7.06
C PHE A 38 -3.04 9.17 8.09
N PHE A 39 -2.41 8.04 7.76
CA PHE A 39 -1.44 7.41 8.65
C PHE A 39 -0.24 8.35 8.89
N GLN A 40 0.29 8.98 7.84
CA GLN A 40 1.35 9.97 8.00
C GLN A 40 0.87 11.22 8.76
N LEU A 41 -0.32 11.73 8.48
CA LEU A 41 -0.88 12.91 9.18
C LEU A 41 -1.07 12.68 10.68
N LEU A 42 -1.46 11.47 11.05
CA LEU A 42 -1.63 11.09 12.43
C LEU A 42 -0.26 10.70 13.00
N ALA A 43 0.33 9.61 12.54
CA ALA A 43 1.46 8.95 13.18
C ALA A 43 2.86 9.35 12.67
N GLY A 44 2.97 10.22 11.66
CA GLY A 44 4.22 10.49 10.95
C GLY A 44 5.29 11.32 11.68
N THR A 45 5.13 11.59 12.99
CA THR A 45 6.09 12.40 13.77
C THR A 45 6.73 11.60 14.89
N VAL A 46 8.01 11.87 15.14
CA VAL A 46 8.77 11.25 16.26
C VAL A 46 8.25 11.64 17.64
N ALA A 47 7.34 12.60 17.72
CA ALA A 47 6.71 13.04 18.97
C ALA A 47 5.56 12.11 19.42
N ARG A 48 5.10 11.18 18.57
CA ARG A 48 4.07 10.21 18.95
C ARG A 48 4.68 8.96 19.54
N GLY A 49 4.05 8.43 20.58
CA GLY A 49 4.42 7.16 21.17
C GLY A 49 4.04 5.96 20.29
N PRO A 50 4.52 4.76 20.66
CA PRO A 50 4.28 3.55 19.90
C PRO A 50 2.81 3.11 19.92
N ILE A 51 2.07 3.35 21.01
CA ILE A 51 0.67 2.96 21.14
C ILE A 51 -0.22 3.81 20.23
N GLU A 52 0.01 5.12 20.18
CA GLU A 52 -0.73 6.05 19.34
C GLU A 52 -0.47 5.78 17.85
N THR A 53 0.77 5.45 17.51
CA THR A 53 1.17 5.03 16.16
C THR A 53 0.47 3.73 15.77
N ALA A 54 0.52 2.71 16.63
CA ALA A 54 -0.12 1.42 16.38
C ALA A 54 -1.66 1.53 16.29
N ALA A 55 -2.29 2.30 17.19
CA ALA A 55 -3.73 2.51 17.19
C ALA A 55 -4.18 3.26 15.92
N SER A 56 -3.43 4.28 15.50
CA SER A 56 -3.71 5.00 14.24
C SER A 56 -3.60 4.06 13.04
N TYR A 57 -2.54 3.24 12.99
CA TYR A 57 -2.35 2.26 11.92
C TYR A 57 -3.49 1.24 11.89
N ALA A 58 -3.82 0.62 13.03
CA ALA A 58 -4.87 -0.39 13.12
C ALA A 58 -6.24 0.14 12.69
N ALA A 59 -6.60 1.35 13.12
CA ALA A 59 -7.87 1.98 12.74
C ALA A 59 -7.94 2.21 11.23
N ILE A 60 -6.90 2.80 10.63
CA ILE A 60 -6.89 3.10 9.18
C ILE A 60 -6.83 1.83 8.35
N MET A 61 -6.03 0.85 8.77
CA MET A 61 -5.97 -0.48 8.16
C MET A 61 -7.37 -1.10 8.13
N TYR A 62 -8.10 -1.08 9.25
CA TYR A 62 -9.45 -1.63 9.32
C TYR A 62 -10.43 -0.91 8.37
N LEU A 63 -10.35 0.42 8.28
CA LEU A 63 -11.19 1.23 7.38
C LEU A 63 -10.92 0.95 5.88
N THR A 64 -9.69 0.57 5.53
CA THR A 64 -9.26 0.36 4.14
C THR A 64 -9.21 -1.11 3.73
N PHE A 65 -9.32 -2.03 4.70
CA PHE A 65 -9.10 -3.46 4.50
C PHE A 65 -9.96 -4.07 3.38
N THR A 66 -11.26 -3.78 3.36
CA THR A 66 -12.19 -4.32 2.36
C THR A 66 -11.99 -3.74 0.95
N LEU A 67 -11.27 -2.63 0.83
CA LEU A 67 -11.00 -1.97 -0.45
C LEU A 67 -9.69 -2.45 -1.07
N SER A 68 -8.62 -2.50 -0.27
CA SER A 68 -7.27 -2.77 -0.79
C SER A 68 -6.53 -3.93 -0.14
N GLY A 69 -7.00 -4.43 1.00
CA GLY A 69 -6.23 -5.26 1.93
C GLY A 69 -5.51 -4.47 3.02
N GLY A 70 -5.55 -3.13 2.97
CA GLY A 70 -5.01 -2.25 4.00
C GLY A 70 -3.50 -2.39 4.19
N HIS A 71 -2.73 -2.45 3.10
CA HIS A 71 -1.28 -2.63 3.18
C HIS A 71 -0.59 -1.41 3.78
N LEU A 72 -0.99 -0.22 3.31
CA LEU A 72 -0.58 1.11 3.78
C LEU A 72 0.93 1.34 3.91
N ASN A 73 1.74 0.47 3.30
CA ASN A 73 3.18 0.37 3.47
C ASN A 73 3.83 -0.28 2.23
N PRO A 74 4.78 0.39 1.56
CA PRO A 74 5.47 -0.15 0.39
C PRO A 74 6.14 -1.50 0.64
N ALA A 75 6.74 -1.73 1.80
CA ALA A 75 7.39 -2.99 2.13
C ALA A 75 6.38 -4.14 2.22
N VAL A 76 5.19 -3.89 2.78
CA VAL A 76 4.12 -4.90 2.88
C VAL A 76 3.58 -5.24 1.48
N SER A 77 3.39 -4.23 0.63
CA SER A 77 2.97 -4.44 -0.78
C SER A 77 4.00 -5.23 -1.59
N LEU A 78 5.28 -4.88 -1.47
CA LEU A 78 6.35 -5.56 -2.18
C LEU A 78 6.55 -6.99 -1.65
N ALA A 79 6.40 -7.22 -0.34
CA ALA A 79 6.42 -8.56 0.23
C ALA A 79 5.22 -9.40 -0.24
N GLY A 80 4.02 -8.81 -0.28
CA GLY A 80 2.83 -9.46 -0.82
C GLY A 80 3.00 -9.84 -2.29
N ALA A 81 3.61 -8.96 -3.09
CA ALA A 81 3.94 -9.24 -4.48
C ALA A 81 5.00 -10.34 -4.62
N GLY A 82 6.09 -10.27 -3.85
CA GLY A 82 7.18 -11.25 -3.88
C GLY A 82 6.78 -12.65 -3.39
N THR A 83 5.73 -12.73 -2.57
CA THR A 83 5.17 -13.99 -2.08
C THR A 83 3.94 -14.47 -2.85
N GLY A 84 3.48 -13.72 -3.87
CA GLY A 84 2.34 -14.09 -4.70
C GLY A 84 0.96 -13.88 -4.06
N HIS A 85 0.87 -13.16 -2.93
CA HIS A 85 -0.43 -12.80 -2.32
C HIS A 85 -1.16 -11.70 -3.09
N ILE A 86 -0.42 -10.86 -3.82
CA ILE A 86 -0.98 -9.90 -4.76
C ILE A 86 -0.18 -9.94 -6.06
N ASP A 87 -0.82 -9.49 -7.14
CA ASP A 87 -0.13 -9.29 -8.41
C ASP A 87 1.02 -8.27 -8.26
N ILE A 88 2.13 -8.52 -8.97
CA ILE A 88 3.36 -7.70 -8.86
C ILE A 88 3.09 -6.25 -9.27
N VAL A 89 2.33 -6.03 -10.34
CA VAL A 89 2.05 -4.70 -10.86
C VAL A 89 1.13 -3.96 -9.91
N ARG A 90 0.13 -4.64 -9.35
CA ARG A 90 -0.71 -4.09 -8.28
C ARG A 90 0.12 -3.71 -7.05
N GLY A 91 1.07 -4.56 -6.63
CA GLY A 91 1.97 -4.27 -5.51
C GLY A 91 2.86 -3.06 -5.74
N LEU A 92 3.37 -2.88 -6.96
CA LEU A 92 4.14 -1.69 -7.34
C LEU A 92 3.27 -0.43 -7.36
N LEU A 93 2.05 -0.50 -7.91
CA LEU A 93 1.13 0.63 -7.92
C LEU A 93 0.70 1.03 -6.50
N TYR A 94 0.47 0.05 -5.62
CA TYR A 94 0.24 0.30 -4.20
C TYR A 94 1.41 1.05 -3.58
N ALA A 95 2.65 0.59 -3.79
CA ALA A 95 3.85 1.27 -3.28
C ALA A 95 3.95 2.72 -3.74
N VAL A 96 3.67 3.01 -5.01
CA VAL A 96 3.64 4.39 -5.53
C VAL A 96 2.56 5.21 -4.83
N MET A 97 1.33 4.70 -4.73
CA MET A 97 0.23 5.41 -4.06
C MET A 97 0.50 5.67 -2.58
N GLN A 98 1.11 4.70 -1.88
CA GLN A 98 1.49 4.82 -0.48
C GLN A 98 2.55 5.91 -0.28
N ILE A 99 3.58 5.96 -1.14
CA ILE A 99 4.62 7.00 -1.09
C ILE A 99 4.01 8.38 -1.36
N LEU A 100 3.15 8.52 -2.38
CA LEU A 100 2.46 9.78 -2.68
C LEU A 100 1.56 10.22 -1.53
N GLY A 101 0.81 9.28 -0.94
CA GLY A 101 -0.02 9.52 0.23
C GLY A 101 0.80 10.04 1.41
N ALA A 102 1.91 9.38 1.73
CA ALA A 102 2.83 9.81 2.78
C ALA A 102 3.38 11.23 2.51
N ILE A 103 3.80 11.54 1.28
CA ILE A 103 4.29 12.88 0.93
C ILE A 103 3.20 13.94 1.18
N VAL A 104 1.97 13.69 0.69
CA VAL A 104 0.85 14.63 0.90
C VAL A 104 0.54 14.79 2.39
N GLY A 105 0.52 13.69 3.14
CA GLY A 105 0.30 13.72 4.58
C GLY A 105 1.38 14.53 5.32
N ALA A 106 2.65 14.38 4.96
CA ALA A 106 3.75 15.14 5.53
C ALA A 106 3.67 16.64 5.19
N VAL A 107 3.30 16.98 3.94
CA VAL A 107 3.10 18.38 3.51
C VAL A 107 1.98 19.02 4.31
N LEU A 108 0.84 18.34 4.46
CA LEU A 108 -0.31 18.88 5.19
C LEU A 108 -0.05 18.94 6.72
N GLN A 109 0.79 18.06 7.25
CA GLN A 109 1.20 18.11 8.66
C GLN A 109 2.19 19.26 8.95
N ARG A 110 2.87 19.79 7.93
CA ARG A 110 3.90 20.81 8.09
C ARG A 110 3.32 22.06 8.74
N ARG A 111 3.75 22.35 9.98
CA ARG A 111 3.40 23.61 10.65
C ARG A 111 4.19 24.75 9.98
N PRO A 112 3.53 25.85 9.55
CA PRO A 112 4.25 27.04 9.15
C PRO A 112 5.04 27.55 10.37
N HIS A 113 6.32 27.83 10.18
CA HIS A 113 7.13 28.45 11.22
C HIS A 113 6.54 29.83 11.49
N SER A 114 5.94 30.03 12.67
CA SER A 114 5.74 31.38 13.20
C SER A 114 7.13 32.01 13.29
N ARG A 115 7.29 33.16 12.63
CA ARG A 115 8.38 34.07 12.96
C ARG A 115 8.17 34.61 14.37
#